data_AF-A0A285VR63-F1
#
_entry.id   AF-A0A285VR63-F1
#
_cell.length_a   1.000
_cell.length_b   1.000
_cell.length_c   1.000
_cell.angle_alpha   90.00
_cell.angle_beta   90.00
_cell.angle_gamma   90.00
#
_symmetry.space_group_name_H-M   'P 1'
#
loop_
_entity.id
_entity.type
_entity.pdbx_description
1 polymer ?
#
loop_
_entity_poly.entity_id
_entity_poly.type
_entity_poly.pdbx_seq_one_letter_code
_entity_poly.pdbx_strand_id
1 'polypeptide(L)'
;MNSTAKNVTAIAPHQDAHNLAAARLFRDRWENRANALANCIDHLVVDHDMTEEKAELVAIQAYADLESTNQVARIDTDASTSHMVVLRTEGGRPVMFTVTDLMHILEQARQDDRAVVVDRDRRRPVVLEH
;
A
#
# COMPACT_ATOMS: atom_id res chain seq x y z
N MET A 1 -25.69 -28.13 -22.59
CA MET A 1 -25.43 -27.30 -21.40
C MET A 1 -24.40 -26.27 -21.80
N ASN A 2 -24.81 -25.02 -22.06
CA ASN A 2 -23.91 -23.97 -22.52
C ASN A 2 -23.25 -23.30 -21.32
N SER A 3 -21.93 -23.40 -21.24
CA SER A 3 -21.10 -22.63 -20.31
C SER A 3 -21.07 -21.18 -20.77
N THR A 4 -21.72 -20.29 -20.02
CA THR A 4 -21.52 -18.84 -20.14
C THR A 4 -20.14 -18.50 -19.59
N ALA A 5 -19.12 -18.58 -20.44
CA ALA A 5 -17.84 -17.95 -20.17
C ALA A 5 -18.10 -16.45 -20.00
N LYS A 6 -17.85 -15.92 -18.79
CA LYS A 6 -17.83 -14.48 -18.56
C LYS A 6 -16.72 -13.90 -19.44
N ASN A 7 -17.07 -13.12 -20.45
CA ASN A 7 -16.11 -12.35 -21.23
C ASN A 7 -15.44 -11.33 -20.29
N VAL A 8 -14.30 -11.69 -19.72
CA VAL A 8 -13.42 -10.74 -19.05
C VAL A 8 -12.73 -9.97 -20.18
N THR A 9 -13.18 -8.75 -20.43
CA THR A 9 -12.47 -7.84 -21.33
C THR A 9 -11.07 -7.65 -20.77
N ALA A 10 -10.04 -8.06 -21.52
CA ALA A 10 -8.67 -7.85 -21.12
C ALA A 10 -8.41 -6.34 -21.05
N ILE A 11 -8.12 -5.82 -19.87
CA ILE A 11 -7.66 -4.45 -19.69
C ILE A 11 -6.23 -4.41 -20.22
N ALA A 12 -5.91 -3.41 -21.05
CA ALA A 12 -4.54 -3.25 -21.49
C ALA A 12 -3.66 -2.97 -20.26
N PRO A 13 -2.49 -3.61 -20.08
CA PRO A 13 -1.73 -3.52 -18.82
C PRO A 13 -1.44 -2.08 -18.36
N HIS A 14 -1.25 -1.14 -19.27
CA HIS A 14 -1.01 0.27 -18.96
C HIS A 14 -2.24 1.03 -18.42
N GLN A 15 -3.43 0.43 -18.53
CA GLN A 15 -4.69 0.94 -17.97
C GLN A 15 -5.07 0.23 -16.66
N ASP A 16 -4.29 -0.77 -16.25
CA ASP A 16 -4.47 -1.39 -14.95
C ASP A 16 -4.18 -0.38 -13.83
N ALA A 17 -5.07 -0.31 -12.84
CA ALA A 17 -5.02 0.68 -11.78
C ALA A 17 -3.72 0.61 -10.98
N HIS A 18 -3.22 -0.58 -10.73
CA HIS A 18 -1.98 -0.80 -9.99
C HIS A 18 -0.78 -0.31 -10.81
N ASN A 19 -0.76 -0.58 -12.12
CA ASN A 19 0.31 -0.09 -13.00
C ASN A 19 0.30 1.44 -13.15
N LEU A 20 -0.88 2.07 -13.20
CA LEU A 20 -1.02 3.52 -13.19
C LEU A 20 -0.45 4.13 -11.88
N ALA A 21 -0.79 3.52 -10.74
CA ALA A 21 -0.28 3.93 -9.44
C ALA A 21 1.24 3.75 -9.33
N ALA A 22 1.77 2.58 -9.69
CA ALA A 22 3.21 2.30 -9.69
C ALA A 22 3.98 3.27 -10.57
N ALA A 23 3.46 3.59 -11.76
CA ALA A 23 4.08 4.56 -12.67
C ALA A 23 4.09 5.98 -12.08
N ARG A 24 3.03 6.39 -11.38
CA ARG A 24 2.98 7.69 -10.69
C ARG A 24 3.94 7.74 -9.50
N LEU A 25 3.92 6.73 -8.65
CA LEU A 25 4.80 6.62 -7.49
C LEU A 25 6.28 6.60 -7.89
N PHE A 26 6.62 5.94 -9.00
CA PHE A 26 7.99 5.95 -9.51
C PHE A 26 8.44 7.35 -9.99
N ARG A 27 7.53 8.16 -10.55
CA ARG A 27 7.82 9.57 -10.89
C ARG A 27 8.10 10.39 -9.63
N ASP A 28 7.32 10.15 -8.58
CA ASP A 28 7.39 10.88 -7.31
C ASP A 28 8.34 10.22 -6.29
N ARG A 29 9.23 9.30 -6.72
CA ARG A 29 10.13 8.51 -5.83
C ARG A 29 11.12 9.33 -5.00
N TRP A 30 11.25 10.61 -5.29
CA TRP A 30 12.11 11.55 -4.56
C TRP A 30 11.36 12.31 -3.46
N GLU A 31 10.03 12.25 -3.48
CA GLU A 31 9.17 12.81 -2.44
C GLU A 31 9.22 11.91 -1.19
N ASN A 32 8.84 12.48 -0.05
CA ASN A 32 8.54 11.66 1.13
C ASN A 32 7.31 10.77 0.88
N ARG A 33 7.14 9.74 1.70
CA ARG A 33 6.10 8.73 1.52
C ARG A 33 4.71 9.35 1.53
N ALA A 34 4.44 10.27 2.46
CA ALA A 34 3.16 10.95 2.56
C ALA A 34 2.80 11.72 1.29
N ASN A 35 3.72 12.55 0.78
CA ASN A 35 3.54 13.33 -0.44
C ASN A 35 3.37 12.43 -1.67
N ALA A 36 4.21 11.40 -1.82
CA ALA A 36 4.14 10.48 -2.95
C ALA A 36 2.77 9.78 -3.01
N LEU A 37 2.26 9.33 -1.85
CA LEU A 37 0.93 8.72 -1.76
C LEU A 37 -0.19 9.73 -2.02
N ALA A 38 -0.13 10.93 -1.44
CA ALA A 38 -1.14 11.98 -1.67
C ALA A 38 -1.25 12.30 -3.16
N ASN A 39 -0.12 12.56 -3.80
CA ASN A 39 -0.02 12.83 -5.24
C ASN A 39 -0.55 11.68 -6.10
N CYS A 40 -0.26 10.43 -5.70
CA CYS A 40 -0.72 9.25 -6.42
C CYS A 40 -2.24 9.07 -6.31
N ILE A 41 -2.80 9.18 -5.11
CA ILE A 41 -4.24 9.02 -4.92
C ILE A 41 -4.99 10.16 -5.64
N ASP A 42 -4.50 11.39 -5.57
CA ASP A 42 -5.10 12.52 -6.30
C ASP A 42 -5.06 12.29 -7.81
N HIS A 43 -3.96 11.75 -8.34
CA HIS A 43 -3.86 11.36 -9.75
C HIS A 43 -4.91 10.30 -10.15
N LEU A 44 -5.08 9.25 -9.34
CA LEU A 44 -6.03 8.18 -9.62
C LEU A 44 -7.49 8.66 -9.55
N VAL A 45 -7.80 9.59 -8.63
CA VAL A 45 -9.14 10.17 -8.50
C VAL A 45 -9.44 11.13 -9.62
N VAL A 46 -8.55 12.10 -9.89
CA VAL A 46 -8.81 13.20 -10.83
C VAL A 46 -8.64 12.79 -12.28
N ASP A 47 -7.60 12.01 -12.59
CA ASP A 47 -7.24 11.72 -13.99
C ASP A 47 -7.81 10.37 -14.48
N HIS A 48 -8.26 9.50 -13.57
CA HIS A 48 -8.76 8.16 -13.89
C HIS A 48 -10.13 7.83 -13.27
N ASP A 49 -10.84 8.84 -12.77
CA ASP A 49 -12.21 8.75 -12.23
C ASP A 49 -12.41 7.61 -11.19
N MET A 50 -11.37 7.30 -10.41
CA MET A 50 -11.48 6.29 -9.36
C MET A 50 -12.17 6.87 -8.12
N THR A 51 -13.00 6.05 -7.48
CA THR A 51 -13.45 6.34 -6.12
C THR A 51 -12.25 6.48 -5.18
N GLU A 52 -12.33 7.38 -4.21
CA GLU A 52 -11.23 7.63 -3.27
C GLU A 52 -10.77 6.36 -2.53
N GLU A 53 -11.71 5.57 -2.00
CA GLU A 53 -11.41 4.30 -1.31
C GLU A 53 -10.57 3.35 -2.17
N LYS A 54 -10.96 3.18 -3.44
CA LYS A 54 -10.21 2.34 -4.39
C LYS A 54 -8.84 2.93 -4.70
N ALA A 55 -8.75 4.24 -4.92
CA ALA A 55 -7.50 4.93 -5.21
C ALA A 55 -6.50 4.82 -4.05
N GLU A 56 -6.98 4.96 -2.80
CA GLU A 56 -6.19 4.77 -1.59
C GLU A 56 -5.63 3.36 -1.50
N LEU A 57 -6.49 2.34 -1.60
CA LEU A 57 -6.06 0.95 -1.50
C LEU A 57 -5.04 0.60 -2.59
N VAL A 58 -5.29 1.01 -3.83
CA VAL A 58 -4.39 0.75 -4.96
C VAL A 58 -3.07 1.47 -4.79
N ALA A 59 -3.08 2.73 -4.33
CA ALA A 59 -1.84 3.49 -4.10
C ALA A 59 -0.98 2.87 -2.99
N ILE A 60 -1.59 2.43 -1.87
CA ILE A 60 -0.87 1.75 -0.77
C ILE A 60 -0.26 0.44 -1.26
N GLN A 61 -1.02 -0.37 -2.01
CA GLN A 61 -0.53 -1.64 -2.56
C GLN A 61 0.63 -1.42 -3.53
N ALA A 62 0.49 -0.50 -4.48
CA ALA A 62 1.55 -0.18 -5.44
C ALA A 62 2.79 0.42 -4.77
N TYR A 63 2.62 1.21 -3.71
CA TYR A 63 3.73 1.72 -2.92
C TYR A 63 4.48 0.59 -2.20
N ALA A 64 3.75 -0.33 -1.57
CA ALA A 64 4.35 -1.48 -0.88
C ALA A 64 5.16 -2.36 -1.85
N ASP A 65 4.63 -2.61 -3.05
CA ASP A 65 5.34 -3.40 -4.06
C ASP A 65 6.62 -2.68 -4.54
N LEU A 66 6.56 -1.37 -4.76
CA LEU A 66 7.73 -0.57 -5.13
C LEU A 66 8.80 -0.52 -4.02
N GLU A 67 8.39 -0.29 -2.77
CA GLU A 67 9.28 -0.24 -1.61
C GLU A 67 9.93 -1.61 -1.34
N SER A 68 9.17 -2.68 -1.53
CA SER A 68 9.64 -4.05 -1.33
C SER A 68 10.64 -4.55 -2.38
N THR A 69 10.81 -3.84 -3.50
CA THR A 69 11.66 -4.29 -4.62
C THR A 69 13.11 -4.60 -4.19
N ASN A 70 13.62 -3.92 -3.15
CA ASN A 70 14.95 -4.16 -2.60
C ASN A 70 14.94 -4.81 -1.20
N GLN A 71 13.78 -5.25 -0.72
CA GLN A 71 13.66 -5.86 0.60
C GLN A 71 13.77 -7.39 0.51
N VAL A 72 14.68 -7.96 1.31
CA VAL A 72 14.79 -9.42 1.48
C VAL A 72 13.71 -9.93 2.45
N ALA A 73 13.25 -9.05 3.35
CA ALA A 73 12.19 -9.37 4.28
C ALA A 73 10.82 -9.34 3.58
N ARG A 74 9.91 -10.22 3.99
CA ARG A 74 8.55 -10.32 3.41
C ARG A 74 7.51 -10.73 4.42
N ILE A 75 6.27 -10.31 4.19
CA ILE A 75 5.13 -10.82 4.94
C ILE A 75 4.80 -12.24 4.45
N ASP A 76 4.69 -13.18 5.39
CA ASP A 76 4.22 -14.54 5.15
C ASP A 76 2.70 -14.57 5.31
N THR A 77 2.00 -14.43 4.19
CA THR A 77 0.54 -14.36 4.16
C THR A 77 -0.13 -15.65 4.61
N ASP A 78 0.51 -16.80 4.38
CA ASP A 78 -0.03 -18.11 4.74
C ASP A 78 0.06 -18.37 6.25
N ALA A 79 1.07 -17.81 6.90
CA ALA A 79 1.24 -17.88 8.35
C ALA A 79 0.53 -16.72 9.10
N SER A 80 0.08 -15.69 8.39
CA SER A 80 -0.58 -14.52 8.97
C SER A 80 -2.09 -14.74 9.14
N THR A 81 -2.69 -13.97 10.05
CA THR A 81 -4.14 -13.95 10.31
C THR A 81 -4.65 -12.52 10.42
N SER A 82 -5.95 -12.33 10.58
CA SER A 82 -6.53 -11.00 10.86
C SER A 82 -6.08 -10.38 12.18
N HIS A 83 -5.39 -11.11 13.05
CA HIS A 83 -4.94 -10.64 14.37
C HIS A 83 -3.42 -10.62 14.53
N MET A 84 -2.68 -11.10 13.53
CA MET A 84 -1.23 -11.27 13.62
C MET A 84 -0.59 -11.35 12.24
N VAL A 85 0.54 -10.67 12.06
CA VAL A 85 1.36 -10.70 10.84
C VAL A 85 2.68 -11.41 11.13
N VAL A 86 3.08 -12.32 10.25
CA VAL A 86 4.41 -12.95 10.28
C VAL A 86 5.32 -12.27 9.26
N LEU A 87 6.39 -11.65 9.74
CA LEU A 87 7.49 -11.15 8.91
C LEU A 87 8.59 -12.23 8.83
N ARG A 88 9.00 -12.60 7.62
CA ARG A 88 10.20 -13.40 7.37
C ARG A 88 11.35 -12.43 7.14
N THR A 89 12.33 -12.43 8.04
CA THR A 89 13.53 -11.59 7.88
C THR A 89 14.52 -12.21 6.89
N GLU A 90 15.63 -11.52 6.67
CA GLU A 90 16.82 -12.13 6.06
C GLU A 90 17.18 -13.42 6.81
N GLY A 91 17.36 -14.53 6.08
CA GLY A 91 17.55 -15.88 6.63
C GLY A 91 16.27 -16.66 6.96
N GLY A 92 15.08 -16.12 6.68
CA GLY A 92 13.80 -16.85 6.79
C GLY A 92 13.25 -17.01 8.21
N ARG A 93 13.90 -16.38 9.20
CA ARG A 93 13.44 -16.39 10.60
C ARG A 93 12.06 -15.73 10.69
N PRO A 94 11.04 -16.40 11.27
CA PRO A 94 9.74 -15.78 11.50
C PRO A 94 9.83 -14.82 12.69
N VAL A 95 9.31 -13.62 12.48
CA VAL A 95 9.02 -12.62 13.52
C VAL A 95 7.53 -12.36 13.49
N MET A 96 6.89 -12.42 14.65
CA MET A 96 5.45 -12.26 14.80
C MET A 96 5.13 -10.85 15.33
N PHE A 97 4.16 -10.19 14.72
CA PHE A 97 3.58 -8.94 15.22
C PHE A 97 2.07 -9.12 15.41
N THR A 98 1.59 -9.05 16.64
CA THR A 98 0.14 -8.98 16.92
C THR A 98 -0.42 -7.61 16.59
N VAL A 99 -1.74 -7.48 16.50
CA VAL A 99 -2.41 -6.16 16.41
C VAL A 99 -1.96 -5.25 17.55
N THR A 100 -1.81 -5.77 18.77
CA THR A 100 -1.33 -4.97 19.92
C THR A 100 0.07 -4.43 19.69
N ASP A 101 0.98 -5.24 19.15
CA ASP A 101 2.35 -4.80 18.84
C ASP A 101 2.35 -3.69 17.77
N LEU A 102 1.55 -3.86 16.71
CA LEU A 102 1.42 -2.86 15.65
C LEU A 102 0.80 -1.55 16.16
N MET A 103 -0.17 -1.62 17.08
CA MET A 103 -0.75 -0.46 17.73
C MET A 103 0.25 0.27 18.63
N HIS A 104 1.11 -0.46 19.35
CA HIS A 104 2.20 0.16 20.11
C HIS A 104 3.22 0.85 19.20
N ILE A 105 3.59 0.22 18.08
CA ILE A 105 4.49 0.84 17.09
C ILE A 105 3.89 2.13 16.53
N LEU A 106 2.59 2.12 16.19
CA LEU A 106 1.89 3.31 15.73
C LEU A 106 1.87 4.42 16.78
N GLU A 107 1.57 4.08 18.03
CA GLU A 107 1.53 5.06 19.12
C GLU A 107 2.91 5.67 19.39
N GLN A 108 3.96 4.84 19.40
CA GLN A 108 5.33 5.34 19.51
C GLN A 108 5.69 6.28 18.35
N ALA A 109 5.34 5.91 17.12
CA ALA A 109 5.60 6.77 15.97
C ALA A 109 4.82 8.09 16.01
N ARG A 110 3.63 8.13 16.64
CA ARG A 110 2.91 9.39 16.90
C ARG A 110 3.63 10.25 17.92
N GLN A 111 4.13 9.65 18.99
CA GLN A 111 4.91 10.36 20.02
C GLN A 111 6.21 10.93 19.46
N ASP A 112 6.78 10.27 18.46
CA ASP A 112 7.97 10.71 17.73
C ASP A 112 7.67 11.69 16.58
N ASP A 113 6.42 12.14 16.37
CA ASP A 113 5.96 12.93 15.22
C ASP A 113 6.26 12.30 13.83
N ARG A 114 6.43 10.98 13.78
CA ARG A 114 6.68 10.20 12.55
C ARG A 114 5.43 9.62 11.91
N ALA A 115 4.31 9.57 12.63
CA ALA A 115 3.03 9.12 12.08
C ALA A 115 2.33 10.27 11.35
N VAL A 116 2.42 10.27 10.02
CA VAL A 116 1.92 11.34 9.15
C VAL A 116 0.62 10.90 8.48
N VAL A 117 -0.40 11.77 8.53
CA VAL A 117 -1.63 11.59 7.77
C VAL A 117 -1.37 12.08 6.34
N VAL A 118 -1.58 11.22 5.34
CA VAL A 118 -1.35 11.54 3.91
C VAL A 118 -2.19 12.74 3.45
N ASP A 119 -3.36 12.96 4.04
CA ASP A 119 -4.18 14.16 3.85
C ASP A 119 -5.03 14.41 5.09
N ARG A 120 -4.82 15.58 5.69
CA ARG A 120 -5.47 15.97 6.94
C ARG A 120 -6.96 16.25 6.77
N ASP A 121 -7.39 16.71 5.60
CA ASP A 121 -8.77 17.12 5.36
C ASP A 121 -9.67 15.90 5.11
N ARG A 122 -9.10 14.85 4.51
CA ARG A 122 -9.84 13.61 4.18
C ARG A 122 -9.62 12.44 5.14
N ARG A 123 -8.80 12.61 6.19
CA ARG A 123 -8.44 11.57 7.19
C ARG A 123 -7.96 10.25 6.52
N ARG A 124 -7.10 10.40 5.52
CA ARG A 124 -6.58 9.31 4.66
C ARG A 124 -5.48 8.51 5.38
N PRO A 125 -4.79 7.53 4.75
CA PRO A 125 -4.01 6.55 5.50
C PRO A 125 -2.90 7.25 6.29
N VAL A 126 -2.63 6.67 7.46
CA VAL A 126 -1.49 7.07 8.28
C VAL A 126 -0.29 6.28 7.82
N VAL A 127 0.80 6.99 7.50
CA VAL A 127 2.08 6.39 7.17
C VAL A 127 3.10 6.72 8.24
N LEU A 128 4.09 5.86 8.40
CA LEU A 128 5.24 6.12 9.27
C LEU A 128 6.40 6.63 8.41
N GLU A 129 6.88 7.83 8.70
CA GLU A 129 8.10 8.38 8.10
C GLU A 129 9.35 7.92 8.89
N HIS A 130 10.49 7.82 8.21
CA HIS A 130 11.76 7.38 8.77
C HIS A 130 12.94 8.09 8.09
#